data_AF-A0A846J0Q9-F1
#
_entry.id   AF-A0A846J0Q9-F1
#
_cell.length_a   1.000
_cell.length_b   1.000
_cell.length_c   1.000
_cell.angle_alpha   90.00
_cell.angle_beta   90.00
_cell.angle_gamma   90.00
#
_symmetry.space_group_name_H-M   'P 1'
#
loop_
_entity.id
_entity.type
_entity.pdbx_description
1 polymer ?
#
loop_
_entity_poly.entity_id
_entity_poly.type
_entity_poly.pdbx_seq_one_letter_code
_entity_poly.pdbx_strand_id
1 'polypeptide(L)'
;MPSSIKKAESDLYMAKLYPNTNFKGAPFLNCGRDDTNLNIYRTLMYFDISSLPLNILICKATLKLYIKRNQNISVTKPITIHKLLEPFDENNVTYSNQPAFKDNPYTSLKINNEINKFIEIDITNLLKEWYCAPNFNYGMLIKSLENKSSLISFASTFGSDESKFPKLEIYYKYCEGLSSYPSETVQLLSSEESVNSESIYLGPNVGTFAIENKGSGAITVRIQLSSDNINWMDNKLPYVSDYTLLKDDNIILTTTAYMNYARILITHAENHTIEGATAILYKTIKV
;
A
#
# COMPACT_ATOMS: atom_id res chain seq x y z
N MET A 1 2.56 -17.05 9.18
CA MET A 1 2.48 -15.57 9.25
C MET A 1 1.92 -15.08 7.92
N PRO A 2 0.90 -14.20 7.92
CA PRO A 2 0.42 -13.57 6.69
C PRO A 2 1.56 -12.96 5.88
N SER A 3 1.47 -13.10 4.55
CA SER A 3 2.47 -12.58 3.62
C SER A 3 1.81 -11.94 2.41
N SER A 4 2.44 -10.89 1.87
CA SER A 4 2.09 -10.27 0.58
C SER A 4 3.30 -10.25 -0.32
N ILE A 5 3.08 -10.45 -1.62
CA ILE A 5 4.12 -10.31 -2.65
C ILE A 5 3.67 -9.18 -3.59
N LYS A 6 4.51 -8.16 -3.75
CA LYS A 6 4.30 -7.07 -4.70
C LYS A 6 5.29 -7.20 -5.85
N LYS A 7 4.80 -7.06 -7.09
CA LYS A 7 5.66 -6.77 -8.25
C LYS A 7 5.99 -5.27 -8.23
N ALA A 8 7.12 -4.88 -8.80
CA ALA A 8 7.41 -3.46 -8.98
C ALA A 8 6.37 -2.86 -9.93
N GLU A 9 5.76 -1.75 -9.52
CA GLU A 9 4.79 -1.00 -10.34
C GLU A 9 5.53 -0.18 -11.40
N SER A 10 6.71 0.34 -11.04
CA SER A 10 7.62 1.00 -11.97
C SER A 10 9.07 0.62 -11.67
N ASP A 11 9.85 0.34 -12.72
CA ASP A 11 11.30 0.20 -12.66
C ASP A 11 11.96 0.74 -13.93
N LEU A 12 13.12 1.38 -13.76
CA LEU A 12 13.98 1.84 -14.86
C LEU A 12 15.38 2.19 -14.33
N TYR A 13 16.35 2.33 -15.22
CA TYR A 13 17.66 2.90 -14.86
C TYR A 13 17.89 4.26 -15.52
N MET A 14 18.81 5.02 -14.96
CA MET A 14 19.28 6.29 -15.48
C MET A 14 20.78 6.17 -15.75
N ALA A 15 21.28 6.84 -16.79
CA ALA A 15 22.67 6.76 -17.20
C ALA A 15 23.30 8.15 -17.35
N LYS A 16 24.43 8.38 -16.69
CA LYS A 16 25.08 9.69 -16.66
C LYS A 16 25.55 10.19 -18.03
N LEU A 17 26.05 9.29 -18.89
CA LEU A 17 26.51 9.66 -20.24
C LEU A 17 25.35 9.95 -21.22
N TYR A 18 24.13 9.58 -20.86
CA TYR A 18 22.93 9.84 -21.65
C TYR A 18 21.94 10.62 -20.78
N PRO A 19 22.31 11.83 -20.35
CA PRO A 19 21.69 12.44 -19.18
C PRO A 19 20.24 12.87 -19.42
N ASN A 20 19.85 13.06 -20.69
CA ASN A 20 18.49 13.43 -21.11
C ASN A 20 17.74 12.25 -21.76
N THR A 21 18.25 11.03 -21.66
CA THR A 21 17.59 9.84 -22.19
C THR A 21 16.83 9.13 -21.07
N ASN A 22 15.54 8.87 -21.32
CA ASN A 22 14.72 8.00 -20.48
C ASN A 22 14.91 6.54 -20.93
N PHE A 23 15.12 5.63 -19.99
CA PHE A 23 15.35 4.21 -20.26
C PHE A 23 14.21 3.31 -19.75
N LYS A 24 12.99 3.85 -19.58
CA LYS A 24 11.80 3.04 -19.35
C LYS A 24 11.66 2.01 -20.47
N GLY A 25 11.27 0.78 -20.13
CA GLY A 25 11.14 -0.30 -21.11
C GLY A 25 12.41 -1.14 -21.33
N ALA A 26 13.54 -0.79 -20.73
CA ALA A 26 14.75 -1.59 -20.86
C ALA A 26 14.61 -2.96 -20.14
N PRO A 27 15.03 -4.08 -20.75
CA PRO A 27 14.82 -5.43 -20.19
C PRO A 27 15.77 -5.78 -19.01
N PHE A 28 16.49 -4.79 -18.49
CA PHE A 28 17.45 -4.89 -17.39
C PHE A 28 17.61 -3.55 -16.68
N LEU A 29 18.03 -3.61 -15.41
CA LEU A 29 18.21 -2.45 -14.52
C LEU A 29 19.68 -2.33 -14.13
N ASN A 30 20.37 -1.32 -14.67
CA ASN A 30 21.79 -1.09 -14.39
C ASN A 30 22.02 -0.25 -13.13
N CYS A 31 23.04 -0.62 -12.36
CA CYS A 31 23.51 0.10 -11.17
C CYS A 31 25.04 0.12 -11.11
N GLY A 32 25.62 1.22 -10.64
CA GLY A 32 27.07 1.37 -10.45
C GLY A 32 27.79 1.88 -11.70
N ARG A 33 29.11 1.77 -11.73
CA ARG A 33 29.94 2.27 -12.85
C ARG A 33 30.42 1.15 -13.77
N ASP A 34 30.26 1.36 -15.08
CA ASP A 34 30.93 0.58 -16.12
C ASP A 34 32.28 1.24 -16.46
N ASP A 35 33.39 0.57 -16.20
CA ASP A 35 34.72 1.12 -16.47
C ASP A 35 35.10 1.10 -17.95
N THR A 36 34.40 0.34 -18.80
CA THR A 36 34.67 0.31 -20.26
C THR A 36 34.34 1.68 -20.87
N ASN A 37 33.23 2.25 -20.45
CA ASN A 37 32.69 3.48 -21.03
C ASN A 37 32.72 4.64 -20.02
N LEU A 38 33.14 4.39 -18.78
CA LEU A 38 33.11 5.32 -17.64
C LEU A 38 31.70 5.86 -17.32
N ASN A 39 30.65 5.11 -17.68
CA ASN A 39 29.26 5.50 -17.43
C ASN A 39 28.82 5.13 -16.02
N ILE A 40 27.95 5.95 -15.43
CA ILE A 40 27.37 5.74 -14.10
C ILE A 40 25.88 5.47 -14.26
N TYR A 41 25.41 4.40 -13.64
CA TYR A 41 24.03 3.98 -13.65
C TYR A 41 23.41 4.00 -12.26
N ARG A 42 22.16 4.43 -12.18
CA ARG A 42 21.31 4.39 -10.98
C ARG A 42 19.96 3.82 -11.38
N THR A 43 19.39 2.93 -10.57
CA THR A 43 18.05 2.37 -10.82
C THR A 43 17.03 3.07 -9.93
N LEU A 44 15.87 3.38 -10.48
CA LEU A 44 14.68 3.79 -9.72
C LEU A 44 13.69 2.64 -9.69
N MET A 45 13.00 2.49 -8.57
CA MET A 45 12.00 1.44 -8.39
C MET A 45 10.90 1.90 -7.44
N TYR A 46 9.66 1.63 -7.82
CA TYR A 46 8.47 1.94 -7.03
C TYR A 46 7.60 0.69 -6.85
N PHE A 47 7.10 0.50 -5.63
CA PHE A 47 6.14 -0.54 -5.29
C PHE A 47 4.89 0.14 -4.74
N ASP A 48 3.73 -0.15 -5.33
CA ASP A 48 2.46 0.21 -4.72
C ASP A 48 2.16 -0.72 -3.53
N ILE A 49 1.92 -0.11 -2.37
CA ILE A 49 1.60 -0.79 -1.11
C ILE A 49 0.19 -0.45 -0.62
N SER A 50 -0.60 0.27 -1.40
CA SER A 50 -1.98 0.71 -1.07
C SER A 50 -2.90 -0.45 -0.66
N SER A 51 -2.65 -1.63 -1.22
CA SER A 51 -3.41 -2.86 -0.95
C SER A 51 -2.88 -3.68 0.23
N LEU A 52 -1.96 -3.14 1.04
CA LEU A 52 -1.64 -3.75 2.34
C LEU A 52 -2.80 -3.50 3.32
N PRO A 53 -3.18 -4.52 4.12
CA PRO A 53 -4.23 -4.35 5.14
C PRO A 53 -3.89 -3.22 6.12
N LEU A 54 -4.92 -2.56 6.66
CA LEU A 54 -4.77 -1.66 7.80
C LEU A 54 -4.50 -2.46 9.09
N ASN A 55 -3.93 -1.80 10.10
CA ASN A 55 -3.67 -2.36 11.44
C ASN A 55 -2.74 -3.60 11.46
N ILE A 56 -1.77 -3.62 10.55
CA ILE A 56 -0.71 -4.63 10.57
C ILE A 56 0.59 -4.06 11.13
N LEU A 57 1.34 -4.92 11.82
CA LEU A 57 2.75 -4.71 12.09
C LEU A 57 3.56 -5.39 10.99
N ILE A 58 4.33 -4.59 10.24
CA ILE A 58 5.33 -5.11 9.30
C ILE A 58 6.44 -5.79 10.10
N CYS A 59 6.52 -7.12 9.99
CA CYS A 59 7.54 -7.94 10.65
C CYS A 59 8.83 -8.01 9.84
N LYS A 60 8.71 -8.19 8.52
CA LYS A 60 9.84 -8.31 7.59
C LYS A 60 9.45 -7.84 6.20
N ALA A 61 10.36 -7.17 5.50
CA ALA A 61 10.21 -6.86 4.08
C ALA A 61 11.53 -7.14 3.34
N THR A 62 11.46 -7.99 2.32
CA THR A 62 12.61 -8.41 1.53
C THR A 62 12.42 -8.01 0.07
N LEU A 63 13.30 -7.13 -0.42
CA LEU A 63 13.43 -6.85 -1.85
C LEU A 63 14.24 -7.97 -2.50
N LYS A 64 13.65 -8.61 -3.53
CA LYS A 64 14.29 -9.67 -4.34
C LYS A 64 14.63 -9.15 -5.73
N LEU A 65 15.91 -9.18 -6.06
CA LEU A 65 16.42 -8.76 -7.37
C LEU A 65 17.21 -9.92 -8.02
N TYR A 66 16.95 -10.21 -9.30
CA TYR A 66 17.70 -11.22 -10.03
C TYR A 66 18.89 -10.61 -10.75
N ILE A 67 20.11 -11.07 -10.46
CA ILE A 67 21.33 -10.57 -11.11
C ILE A 67 21.49 -11.20 -12.50
N LYS A 68 21.43 -10.37 -13.55
CA LYS A 68 21.74 -10.78 -14.94
C LYS A 68 23.20 -10.58 -15.32
N ARG A 69 23.87 -9.58 -14.75
CA ARG A 69 25.28 -9.27 -15.02
C ARG A 69 25.97 -8.74 -13.77
N ASN A 70 27.20 -9.18 -13.54
CA ASN A 70 28.08 -8.68 -12.49
C ASN A 70 29.48 -8.50 -13.08
N GLN A 71 29.85 -7.26 -13.39
CA GLN A 71 31.13 -6.94 -14.02
C GLN A 71 32.25 -6.88 -12.98
N ASN A 72 33.43 -7.40 -13.32
CA ASN A 72 34.59 -7.40 -12.41
C ASN A 72 34.26 -8.07 -11.06
N ILE A 73 34.03 -9.39 -11.09
CA ILE A 73 33.62 -10.21 -9.93
C ILE A 73 34.63 -10.19 -8.77
N SER A 74 35.87 -9.76 -9.00
CA SER A 74 36.91 -9.60 -7.98
C SER A 74 36.71 -8.38 -7.08
N VAL A 75 35.84 -7.45 -7.48
CA VAL A 75 35.47 -6.27 -6.69
C VAL A 75 34.18 -6.55 -5.94
N THR A 76 34.21 -6.44 -4.61
CA THR A 76 33.02 -6.39 -3.77
C THR A 76 32.26 -5.08 -4.02
N LYS A 77 30.99 -5.19 -4.34
CA LYS A 77 30.10 -4.09 -4.74
C LYS A 77 29.00 -3.95 -3.70
N PRO A 78 28.96 -2.86 -2.91
CA PRO A 78 27.78 -2.54 -2.14
C PRO A 78 26.65 -2.16 -3.09
N ILE A 79 25.52 -2.84 -3.01
CA ILE A 79 24.25 -2.32 -3.51
C ILE A 79 23.61 -1.56 -2.37
N THR A 80 23.34 -0.29 -2.58
CA THR A 80 22.73 0.59 -1.58
C THR A 80 21.34 1.01 -2.01
N ILE A 81 20.42 1.01 -1.06
CA ILE A 81 19.04 1.46 -1.25
C ILE A 81 18.89 2.84 -0.60
N HIS A 82 18.40 3.81 -1.36
CA HIS A 82 18.19 5.19 -0.93
C HIS A 82 16.71 5.54 -1.04
N LYS A 83 16.17 6.21 -0.03
CA LYS A 83 14.79 6.70 -0.03
C LYS A 83 14.68 7.91 -0.97
N LEU A 84 13.73 7.90 -1.88
CA LEU A 84 13.37 9.08 -2.67
C LEU A 84 12.61 10.08 -1.80
N LEU A 85 12.87 11.36 -2.02
CA LEU A 85 12.26 12.48 -1.29
C LEU A 85 11.17 13.20 -2.08
N GLU A 86 11.06 12.89 -3.37
CA GLU A 86 10.03 13.38 -4.28
C GLU A 86 9.64 12.27 -5.27
N PRO A 87 8.41 12.30 -5.82
CA PRO A 87 7.97 11.33 -6.81
C PRO A 87 8.76 11.47 -8.12
N PHE A 88 8.74 10.42 -8.95
CA PHE A 88 9.26 10.46 -10.30
C PHE A 88 8.19 10.04 -11.31
N ASP A 89 8.17 10.68 -12.48
CA ASP A 89 7.39 10.22 -13.63
C ASP A 89 8.26 9.32 -14.49
N GLU A 90 7.92 8.03 -14.51
CA GLU A 90 8.67 7.02 -15.26
C GLU A 90 8.78 7.31 -16.76
N ASN A 91 7.88 8.09 -17.35
CA ASN A 91 7.92 8.43 -18.77
C ASN A 91 8.90 9.56 -19.09
N ASN A 92 9.26 10.37 -18.08
CA ASN A 92 10.01 11.61 -18.26
C ASN A 92 11.30 11.67 -17.43
N VAL A 93 11.50 10.78 -16.46
CA VAL A 93 12.68 10.78 -15.61
C VAL A 93 13.94 10.35 -16.38
N THR A 94 15.03 11.04 -16.13
CA THR A 94 16.34 10.90 -16.77
C THR A 94 17.41 11.17 -15.71
N TYR A 95 18.69 11.04 -16.07
CA TYR A 95 19.75 11.37 -15.12
C TYR A 95 19.78 12.87 -14.77
N SER A 96 19.44 13.75 -15.71
CA SER A 96 19.43 15.21 -15.54
C SER A 96 18.35 15.72 -14.59
N ASN A 97 17.17 15.09 -14.59
CA ASN A 97 16.01 15.45 -13.76
C ASN A 97 15.65 14.36 -12.75
N GLN A 98 16.64 13.58 -12.30
CA GLN A 98 16.41 12.52 -11.33
C GLN A 98 15.84 13.07 -10.02
N PRO A 99 14.95 12.33 -9.34
CA PRO A 99 14.36 12.77 -8.08
C PRO A 99 15.44 12.93 -7.00
N ALA A 100 15.26 13.92 -6.13
CA ALA A 100 16.01 14.06 -4.89
C ALA A 100 15.87 12.80 -4.02
N PHE A 101 16.97 12.39 -3.39
CA PHE A 101 17.02 11.19 -2.55
C PHE A 101 17.90 11.43 -1.32
N LYS A 102 17.72 10.61 -0.28
CA LYS A 102 18.54 10.67 0.92
C LYS A 102 19.92 10.04 0.66
N ASP A 103 20.98 10.84 0.76
CA ASP A 103 22.35 10.37 0.50
C ASP A 103 22.80 9.25 1.44
N ASN A 104 22.38 9.27 2.72
CA ASN A 104 22.64 8.14 3.61
C ASN A 104 21.76 6.95 3.21
N PRO A 105 22.35 5.81 2.83
CA PRO A 105 21.58 4.65 2.41
C PRO A 105 20.76 4.11 3.57
N TYR A 106 19.59 3.62 3.24
CA TYR A 106 18.69 2.97 4.17
C TYR A 106 19.21 1.60 4.59
N THR A 107 19.76 0.86 3.62
CA THR A 107 20.36 -0.45 3.79
C THR A 107 21.40 -0.70 2.70
N SER A 108 22.23 -1.71 2.90
CA SER A 108 23.27 -2.12 1.98
C SER A 108 23.41 -3.64 1.97
N LEU A 109 23.58 -4.22 0.77
CA LEU A 109 24.00 -5.60 0.59
C LEU A 109 25.29 -5.65 -0.21
N LYS A 110 26.28 -6.43 0.25
CA LYS A 110 27.52 -6.65 -0.50
C LYS A 110 27.34 -7.77 -1.51
N ILE A 111 27.74 -7.52 -2.75
CA ILE A 111 27.80 -8.47 -3.84
C ILE A 111 29.25 -8.70 -4.22
N ASN A 112 29.68 -9.94 -4.22
CA ASN A 112 30.98 -10.41 -4.65
C ASN A 112 30.86 -11.01 -6.07
N ASN A 113 30.73 -12.33 -6.17
CA ASN A 113 30.69 -13.09 -7.42
C ASN A 113 29.28 -13.57 -7.80
N GLU A 114 28.23 -13.08 -7.11
CA GLU A 114 26.86 -13.48 -7.40
C GLU A 114 26.44 -13.06 -8.81
N ILE A 115 25.89 -14.02 -9.55
CA ILE A 115 25.37 -13.85 -10.91
C ILE A 115 24.33 -14.97 -11.18
N ASN A 116 23.36 -14.71 -12.05
CA ASN A 116 22.30 -15.66 -12.43
C ASN A 116 21.48 -16.20 -11.25
N LYS A 117 21.34 -15.40 -10.20
CA LYS A 117 20.55 -15.75 -9.00
C LYS A 117 19.90 -14.52 -8.38
N PHE A 118 18.94 -14.78 -7.51
CA PHE A 118 18.35 -13.75 -6.67
C PHE A 118 19.31 -13.32 -5.55
N ILE A 119 19.27 -12.04 -5.26
CA ILE A 119 19.72 -11.46 -3.99
C ILE A 119 18.50 -11.00 -3.20
N GLU A 120 18.66 -10.99 -1.89
CA GLU A 120 17.63 -10.61 -0.93
C GLU A 120 18.15 -9.44 -0.08
N ILE A 121 17.47 -8.30 -0.16
CA ILE A 121 17.85 -7.09 0.56
C ILE A 121 16.74 -6.77 1.57
N ASP A 122 17.09 -6.70 2.85
CA ASP A 122 16.15 -6.31 3.90
C ASP A 122 15.86 -4.81 3.82
N ILE A 123 14.60 -4.48 3.47
CA ILE A 123 14.08 -3.11 3.44
C ILE A 123 12.96 -2.89 4.46
N THR A 124 12.88 -3.73 5.51
CA THR A 124 11.80 -3.75 6.52
C THR A 124 11.53 -2.37 7.08
N ASN A 125 12.58 -1.65 7.48
CA ASN A 125 12.44 -0.34 8.09
C ASN A 125 11.93 0.70 7.06
N LEU A 126 12.30 0.61 5.77
CA LEU A 126 11.85 1.52 4.72
C LEU A 126 10.37 1.31 4.44
N LEU A 127 9.95 0.04 4.37
CA LEU A 127 8.55 -0.31 4.20
C LEU A 127 7.70 0.16 5.39
N LYS A 128 8.22 0.07 6.63
CA LYS A 128 7.52 0.62 7.81
C LYS A 128 7.27 2.12 7.67
N GLU A 129 8.25 2.89 7.20
CA GLU A 129 8.06 4.33 6.95
C GLU A 129 6.97 4.58 5.90
N TRP A 130 7.00 3.85 4.79
CA TRP A 130 5.96 3.98 3.76
C TRP A 130 4.58 3.58 4.26
N TYR A 131 4.49 2.52 5.06
CA TYR A 131 3.22 2.06 5.62
C TYR A 131 2.65 3.07 6.64
N CYS A 132 3.49 3.66 7.49
CA CYS A 132 3.07 4.68 8.45
C CYS A 132 2.71 6.02 7.79
N ALA A 133 3.29 6.36 6.64
CA ALA A 133 2.99 7.59 5.93
C ALA A 133 2.93 7.36 4.41
N PRO A 134 1.83 6.76 3.90
CA PRO A 134 1.71 6.33 2.50
C PRO A 134 1.92 7.44 1.47
N ASN A 135 1.54 8.69 1.80
CA ASN A 135 1.73 9.86 0.94
C ASN A 135 3.21 10.21 0.66
N PHE A 136 4.15 9.61 1.40
CA PHE A 136 5.60 9.75 1.22
C PHE A 136 6.27 8.49 0.65
N ASN A 137 5.48 7.52 0.17
CA ASN A 137 6.02 6.43 -0.64
C ASN A 137 6.29 6.94 -2.06
N TYR A 138 7.50 7.44 -2.30
CA TYR A 138 7.95 7.85 -3.63
C TYR A 138 8.83 6.80 -4.33
N GLY A 139 9.04 5.65 -3.69
CA GLY A 139 9.95 4.62 -4.16
C GLY A 139 11.38 4.81 -3.68
N MET A 140 12.31 4.14 -4.37
CA MET A 140 13.70 4.02 -3.98
C MET A 140 14.66 4.23 -5.16
N LEU A 141 15.86 4.73 -4.85
CA LEU A 141 17.01 4.73 -5.73
C LEU A 141 17.99 3.63 -5.30
N ILE A 142 18.42 2.83 -6.26
CA ILE A 142 19.38 1.74 -6.09
C ILE A 142 20.66 2.13 -6.84
N LYS A 143 21.80 2.07 -6.14
CA LYS A 143 23.12 2.35 -6.75
C LYS A 143 24.22 1.48 -6.17
N SER A 144 25.39 1.57 -6.79
CA SER A 144 26.63 0.98 -6.29
C SER A 144 27.76 2.02 -6.33
N LEU A 145 29.00 1.58 -6.29
CA LEU A 145 30.16 2.47 -6.38
C LEU A 145 30.15 3.23 -7.71
N GLU A 146 30.41 4.54 -7.65
CA GLU A 146 30.41 5.39 -8.84
C GLU A 146 31.83 5.85 -9.22
N ASN A 147 32.85 5.42 -8.46
CA ASN A 147 34.24 5.80 -8.63
C ASN A 147 35.17 4.67 -9.13
N LYS A 148 34.65 3.44 -9.30
CA LYS A 148 35.39 2.27 -9.79
C LYS A 148 34.43 1.25 -10.42
N SER A 149 34.93 0.29 -11.19
CA SER A 149 34.13 -0.77 -11.82
C SER A 149 33.24 -1.49 -10.82
N SER A 150 31.94 -1.24 -10.90
CA SER A 150 30.94 -1.87 -10.04
C SER A 150 29.61 -2.12 -10.74
N LEU A 151 29.61 -2.18 -12.08
CA LEU A 151 28.40 -2.41 -12.85
C LEU A 151 27.76 -3.75 -12.47
N ILE A 152 26.50 -3.66 -12.03
CA ILE A 152 25.60 -4.79 -11.86
C ILE A 152 24.33 -4.48 -12.65
N SER A 153 23.80 -5.50 -13.33
CA SER A 153 22.51 -5.43 -14.02
C SER A 153 21.54 -6.43 -13.41
N PHE A 154 20.36 -5.95 -13.01
CA PHE A 154 19.26 -6.80 -12.57
C PHE A 154 18.25 -7.05 -13.71
N ALA A 155 17.37 -8.03 -13.54
CA ALA A 155 16.18 -8.14 -14.38
C ALA A 155 15.20 -6.99 -14.09
N SER A 156 14.51 -6.54 -15.13
CA SER A 156 13.42 -5.54 -15.09
C SER A 156 12.07 -6.24 -15.32
N THR A 157 10.97 -5.61 -14.93
CA THR A 157 9.60 -5.97 -15.34
C THR A 157 9.35 -5.89 -16.85
N PHE A 158 10.24 -5.26 -17.63
CA PHE A 158 10.22 -5.27 -19.09
C PHE A 158 11.06 -6.41 -19.70
N GLY A 159 11.60 -7.31 -18.87
CA GLY A 159 12.29 -8.51 -19.33
C GLY A 159 11.34 -9.57 -19.88
N SER A 160 11.87 -10.53 -20.65
CA SER A 160 11.07 -11.63 -21.23
C SER A 160 10.70 -12.75 -20.24
N ASP A 161 11.33 -12.80 -19.07
CA ASP A 161 11.16 -13.88 -18.09
C ASP A 161 10.58 -13.31 -16.78
N GLU A 162 9.26 -13.40 -16.65
CA GLU A 162 8.53 -12.90 -15.48
C GLU A 162 8.95 -13.54 -14.16
N SER A 163 9.49 -14.77 -14.20
CA SER A 163 9.94 -15.45 -12.98
C SER A 163 11.09 -14.71 -12.29
N LYS A 164 11.82 -13.88 -13.05
CA LYS A 164 13.00 -13.10 -12.64
C LYS A 164 12.70 -11.65 -12.28
N PHE A 165 11.47 -11.18 -12.41
CA PHE A 165 11.13 -9.77 -12.14
C PHE A 165 11.44 -9.36 -10.70
N PRO A 166 11.74 -8.06 -10.45
CA PRO A 166 11.84 -7.51 -9.11
C PRO A 166 10.56 -7.75 -8.30
N LYS A 167 10.73 -8.18 -7.04
CA LYS A 167 9.61 -8.50 -6.14
C LYS A 167 9.90 -7.98 -4.74
N LEU A 168 8.85 -7.55 -4.05
CA LEU A 168 8.89 -7.24 -2.63
C LEU A 168 8.05 -8.28 -1.88
N GLU A 169 8.72 -9.07 -1.04
CA GLU A 169 8.06 -10.03 -0.14
C GLU A 169 7.90 -9.42 1.25
N ILE A 170 6.68 -9.43 1.76
CA ILE A 170 6.30 -8.71 2.98
C ILE A 170 5.66 -9.72 3.93
N TYR A 171 6.20 -9.83 5.14
CA TYR A 171 5.63 -10.61 6.22
C TYR A 171 5.13 -9.67 7.30
N TYR A 172 3.90 -9.87 7.74
CA TYR A 172 3.27 -9.02 8.73
C TYR A 172 2.42 -9.85 9.69
N LYS A 173 2.09 -9.25 10.82
CA LYS A 173 1.09 -9.76 11.75
C LYS A 173 0.04 -8.69 11.98
N TYR A 174 -1.18 -9.11 12.25
CA TYR A 174 -2.19 -8.20 12.73
C TYR A 174 -1.86 -7.81 14.17
N CYS A 175 -2.03 -6.53 14.52
CA CYS A 175 -1.85 -6.06 15.88
C CYS A 175 -3.04 -6.54 16.73
N GLU A 176 -2.82 -7.48 17.65
CA GLU A 176 -3.87 -7.94 18.59
C GLU A 176 -4.44 -6.74 19.37
N GLY A 177 -5.78 -6.63 19.40
CA GLY A 177 -6.46 -5.58 20.14
C GLY A 177 -7.67 -4.99 19.43
N LEU A 178 -8.23 -3.94 20.03
CA LEU A 178 -9.32 -3.17 19.45
C LEU A 178 -8.74 -2.09 18.53
N SER A 179 -8.89 -2.25 17.23
CA SER A 179 -8.57 -1.16 16.29
C SER A 179 -9.81 -0.32 16.08
N SER A 180 -9.69 1.00 16.25
CA SER A 180 -10.79 1.95 16.09
C SER A 180 -10.62 2.76 14.81
N TYR A 181 -11.70 2.98 14.08
CA TYR A 181 -11.75 3.95 12.98
C TYR A 181 -12.18 5.31 13.54
N PRO A 182 -11.82 6.42 12.87
CA PRO A 182 -12.34 7.73 13.21
C PRO A 182 -13.88 7.72 13.29
N SER A 183 -14.43 8.43 14.26
CA SER A 183 -15.87 8.63 14.34
C SER A 183 -16.37 9.38 13.11
N GLU A 184 -17.52 8.99 12.60
CA GLU A 184 -18.15 9.61 11.43
C GLU A 184 -19.49 10.24 11.85
N THR A 185 -19.79 11.44 11.34
CA THR A 185 -21.13 12.01 11.46
C THR A 185 -21.79 11.96 10.10
N VAL A 186 -22.92 11.26 10.01
CA VAL A 186 -23.70 11.10 8.78
C VAL A 186 -25.00 11.85 8.94
N GLN A 187 -25.31 12.73 7.98
CA GLN A 187 -26.58 13.41 7.89
C GLN A 187 -27.39 12.78 6.76
N LEU A 188 -28.65 12.44 7.05
CA LEU A 188 -29.60 11.98 6.04
C LEU A 188 -30.54 13.14 5.73
N LEU A 189 -30.47 13.67 4.50
CA LEU A 189 -31.33 14.78 4.12
C LEU A 189 -32.78 14.29 4.00
N SER A 190 -33.75 15.19 4.26
CA SER A 190 -35.17 14.86 4.12
C SER A 190 -35.58 14.52 2.67
N SER A 191 -34.78 14.93 1.69
CA SER A 191 -34.94 14.58 0.27
C SER A 191 -34.34 13.22 -0.12
N GLU A 192 -33.57 12.59 0.76
CA GLU A 192 -32.88 11.33 0.50
C GLU A 192 -33.63 10.17 1.16
N GLU A 193 -33.77 9.05 0.46
CA GLU A 193 -34.38 7.84 1.02
C GLU A 193 -33.43 7.11 1.98
N SER A 194 -32.13 7.15 1.69
CA SER A 194 -31.09 6.50 2.47
C SER A 194 -29.72 7.13 2.26
N VAL A 195 -28.83 6.90 3.21
CA VAL A 195 -27.42 7.30 3.16
C VAL A 195 -26.57 6.17 3.73
N ASN A 196 -25.36 6.03 3.21
CA ASN A 196 -24.42 5.03 3.70
C ASN A 196 -23.31 5.72 4.48
N SER A 197 -22.88 5.10 5.56
CA SER A 197 -21.62 5.45 6.21
C SER A 197 -20.44 5.11 5.30
N GLU A 198 -19.28 5.72 5.56
CA GLU A 198 -18.01 5.28 4.99
C GLU A 198 -17.75 3.79 5.27
N SER A 199 -17.29 3.06 4.26
CA SER A 199 -16.95 1.64 4.38
C SER A 199 -15.67 1.46 5.19
N ILE A 200 -15.61 0.40 6.01
CA ILE A 200 -14.37 -0.03 6.67
C ILE A 200 -13.91 -1.39 6.14
N TYR A 201 -12.60 -1.58 6.06
CA TYR A 201 -12.00 -2.87 5.71
C TYR A 201 -11.87 -3.76 6.96
N LEU A 202 -12.56 -4.91 6.98
CA LEU A 202 -12.51 -5.86 8.09
C LEU A 202 -11.37 -6.88 7.95
N GLY A 203 -11.04 -7.28 6.72
CA GLY A 203 -10.18 -8.44 6.46
C GLY A 203 -10.76 -9.73 7.07
N PRO A 204 -10.00 -10.50 7.86
CA PRO A 204 -10.50 -11.72 8.50
C PRO A 204 -11.30 -11.46 9.80
N ASN A 205 -11.52 -10.20 10.17
CA ASN A 205 -12.02 -9.82 11.49
C ASN A 205 -13.53 -9.55 11.49
N VAL A 206 -14.07 -9.43 12.71
CA VAL A 206 -15.45 -9.00 12.97
C VAL A 206 -15.46 -7.51 13.31
N GLY A 207 -16.39 -6.76 12.72
CA GLY A 207 -16.58 -5.33 12.98
C GLY A 207 -17.70 -5.08 13.99
N THR A 208 -17.52 -4.09 14.86
CA THR A 208 -18.52 -3.57 15.78
C THR A 208 -18.75 -2.08 15.50
N PHE A 209 -20.02 -1.70 15.40
CA PHE A 209 -20.50 -0.36 15.09
C PHE A 209 -21.37 0.12 16.24
N ALA A 210 -20.97 1.18 16.94
CA ALA A 210 -21.86 1.92 17.82
C ALA A 210 -22.44 3.10 17.05
N ILE A 211 -23.76 3.25 17.06
CA ILE A 211 -24.48 4.30 16.34
C ILE A 211 -25.32 5.08 17.36
N GLU A 212 -25.19 6.39 17.35
CA GLU A 212 -26.01 7.32 18.14
C GLU A 212 -26.80 8.23 17.20
N ASN A 213 -28.13 8.32 17.36
CA ASN A 213 -28.92 9.32 16.67
C ASN A 213 -28.89 10.63 17.46
N LYS A 214 -28.19 11.65 16.96
CA LYS A 214 -28.19 13.02 17.53
C LYS A 214 -29.23 13.93 16.89
N GLY A 215 -29.87 13.43 15.84
CA GLY A 215 -30.88 14.13 15.09
C GLY A 215 -32.25 14.15 15.75
N SER A 216 -33.09 15.11 15.39
CA SER A 216 -34.54 15.08 15.70
C SER A 216 -35.29 14.06 14.85
N GLY A 217 -34.77 13.74 13.66
CA GLY A 217 -35.37 12.77 12.77
C GLY A 217 -35.08 11.34 13.22
N ALA A 218 -36.09 10.48 13.27
CA ALA A 218 -35.89 9.08 13.62
C ALA A 218 -35.31 8.31 12.44
N ILE A 219 -34.34 7.44 12.70
CA ILE A 219 -33.63 6.69 11.68
C ILE A 219 -33.77 5.19 11.89
N THR A 220 -33.64 4.41 10.81
CA THR A 220 -33.33 2.98 10.92
C THR A 220 -31.90 2.71 10.48
N VAL A 221 -31.27 1.72 11.11
CA VAL A 221 -29.86 1.38 10.86
C VAL A 221 -29.64 -0.10 10.64
N ARG A 222 -28.68 -0.41 9.77
CA ARG A 222 -28.38 -1.77 9.32
C ARG A 222 -26.92 -1.92 8.90
N ILE A 223 -26.28 -3.03 9.26
CA ILE A 223 -24.97 -3.40 8.70
C ILE A 223 -25.16 -3.96 7.28
N GLN A 224 -24.32 -3.50 6.35
CA GLN A 224 -24.10 -4.14 5.05
C GLN A 224 -22.66 -4.64 4.94
N LEU A 225 -22.46 -5.80 4.30
CA LEU A 225 -21.17 -6.44 4.07
C LEU A 225 -20.87 -6.53 2.58
N SER A 226 -19.60 -6.47 2.22
CA SER A 226 -19.14 -6.58 0.83
C SER A 226 -17.77 -7.25 0.72
N SER A 227 -17.58 -8.06 -0.32
CA SER A 227 -16.27 -8.66 -0.64
C SER A 227 -15.36 -7.75 -1.47
N ASP A 228 -15.95 -6.83 -2.24
CA ASP A 228 -15.27 -6.02 -3.27
C ASP A 228 -15.47 -4.50 -3.09
N ASN A 229 -16.19 -4.08 -2.05
CA ASN A 229 -16.59 -2.70 -1.78
C ASN A 229 -17.54 -2.08 -2.84
N ILE A 230 -18.14 -2.92 -3.69
CA ILE A 230 -19.04 -2.52 -4.78
C ILE A 230 -20.41 -3.18 -4.58
N ASN A 231 -20.43 -4.49 -4.39
CA ASN A 231 -21.64 -5.29 -4.20
C ASN A 231 -21.90 -5.49 -2.71
N TRP A 232 -23.06 -5.03 -2.23
CA TRP A 232 -23.41 -5.01 -0.81
C TRP A 232 -24.56 -5.95 -0.49
N MET A 233 -24.41 -6.70 0.60
CA MET A 233 -25.43 -7.59 1.15
C MET A 233 -25.79 -7.15 2.55
N ASP A 234 -27.08 -7.18 2.88
CA ASP A 234 -27.53 -6.86 4.23
C ASP A 234 -27.11 -7.95 5.22
N ASN A 235 -26.44 -7.55 6.30
CA ASN A 235 -26.09 -8.45 7.39
C ASN A 235 -27.29 -8.65 8.32
N LYS A 236 -28.38 -9.18 7.76
CA LYS A 236 -29.60 -9.53 8.47
C LYS A 236 -30.25 -10.78 7.90
N LEU A 237 -31.05 -11.46 8.72
CA LEU A 237 -31.91 -12.53 8.24
C LEU A 237 -33.09 -11.95 7.44
N PRO A 238 -33.64 -12.73 6.49
CA PRO A 238 -34.89 -12.37 5.82
C PRO A 238 -36.01 -12.08 6.84
N TYR A 239 -36.85 -11.09 6.54
CA TYR A 239 -38.04 -10.73 7.33
C TYR A 239 -37.80 -10.18 8.74
N VAL A 240 -36.56 -9.79 9.06
CA VAL A 240 -36.25 -9.04 10.29
C VAL A 240 -36.24 -7.54 9.99
N SER A 241 -36.98 -6.76 10.80
CA SER A 241 -37.01 -5.30 10.71
C SER A 241 -35.67 -4.69 11.12
N ASP A 242 -35.37 -3.50 10.59
CA ASP A 242 -34.18 -2.76 11.01
C ASP A 242 -34.38 -2.12 12.39
N TYR A 243 -33.27 -1.77 13.03
CA TYR A 243 -33.29 -1.12 14.33
C TYR A 243 -33.66 0.34 14.16
N THR A 244 -34.76 0.77 14.78
CA THR A 244 -35.19 2.17 14.79
C THR A 244 -34.56 2.88 15.99
N LEU A 245 -33.96 4.04 15.74
CA LEU A 245 -33.37 4.92 16.76
C LEU A 245 -34.10 6.25 16.74
N LEU A 246 -34.77 6.59 17.85
CA LEU A 246 -35.30 7.92 18.08
C LEU A 246 -34.17 8.88 18.44
N LYS A 247 -34.51 10.15 18.64
CA LYS A 247 -33.54 11.15 19.10
C LYS A 247 -32.87 10.69 20.40
N ASP A 248 -31.55 10.80 20.44
CA ASP A 248 -30.65 10.43 21.55
C ASP A 248 -30.59 8.91 21.85
N ASP A 249 -31.29 8.08 21.09
CA ASP A 249 -31.12 6.63 21.14
C ASP A 249 -29.78 6.20 20.54
N ASN A 250 -29.31 5.03 20.99
CA ASN A 250 -28.10 4.42 20.50
C ASN A 250 -28.20 2.90 20.42
N ILE A 251 -27.35 2.29 19.60
CA ILE A 251 -27.24 0.84 19.46
C ILE A 251 -25.81 0.42 19.13
N ILE A 252 -25.45 -0.79 19.55
CA ILE A 252 -24.21 -1.45 19.15
C ILE A 252 -24.55 -2.67 18.30
N LEU A 253 -24.05 -2.70 17.07
CA LEU A 253 -24.22 -3.79 16.11
C LEU A 253 -22.87 -4.44 15.83
N THR A 254 -22.85 -5.76 15.66
CA THR A 254 -21.64 -6.51 15.33
C THR A 254 -21.88 -7.37 14.08
N THR A 255 -20.90 -7.46 13.19
CA THR A 255 -21.01 -8.26 11.97
C THR A 255 -21.12 -9.74 12.31
N THR A 256 -22.02 -10.45 11.64
CA THR A 256 -22.29 -11.88 11.90
C THR A 256 -21.70 -12.82 10.84
N ALA A 257 -21.05 -12.26 9.82
CA ALA A 257 -20.37 -12.99 8.75
C ALA A 257 -19.04 -12.31 8.39
N TYR A 258 -18.14 -13.08 7.75
CA TYR A 258 -16.83 -12.61 7.32
C TYR A 258 -16.91 -12.09 5.88
N MET A 259 -16.62 -10.80 5.69
CA MET A 259 -16.38 -10.19 4.37
C MET A 259 -15.32 -9.10 4.50
N ASN A 260 -14.71 -8.71 3.38
CA ASN A 260 -13.61 -7.76 3.37
C ASN A 260 -14.03 -6.36 3.85
N TYR A 261 -15.28 -5.96 3.62
CA TYR A 261 -15.77 -4.61 3.90
C TYR A 261 -17.11 -4.63 4.63
N ALA A 262 -17.34 -3.60 5.45
CA ALA A 262 -18.61 -3.35 6.11
C ALA A 262 -18.95 -1.86 6.16
N ARG A 263 -20.23 -1.53 6.15
CA ARG A 263 -20.77 -0.17 6.34
C ARG A 263 -22.12 -0.21 7.05
N ILE A 264 -22.62 0.95 7.48
CA ILE A 264 -23.99 1.12 7.97
C ILE A 264 -24.83 1.80 6.88
N LEU A 265 -25.95 1.16 6.53
CA LEU A 265 -27.05 1.80 5.81
C LEU A 265 -27.96 2.50 6.83
N ILE A 266 -28.29 3.75 6.55
CA ILE A 266 -29.19 4.58 7.36
C ILE A 266 -30.37 5.00 6.48
N THR A 267 -31.58 4.82 6.97
CA THR A 267 -32.81 5.31 6.31
C THR A 267 -33.65 6.12 7.30
N HIS A 268 -34.62 6.87 6.79
CA HIS A 268 -35.66 7.43 7.65
C HIS A 268 -36.51 6.31 8.26
N ALA A 269 -36.93 6.47 9.51
CA ALA A 269 -37.90 5.57 10.13
C ALA A 269 -39.32 5.89 9.63
N GLU A 270 -40.06 4.86 9.23
CA GLU A 270 -41.44 5.01 8.77
C GLU A 270 -42.32 5.63 9.87
N ASN A 271 -43.26 6.49 9.48
CA ASN A 271 -44.21 7.17 10.37
C ASN A 271 -43.56 8.10 11.43
N HIS A 272 -42.34 8.56 11.22
CA HIS A 272 -41.64 9.51 12.09
C HIS A 272 -41.24 10.79 11.34
N THR A 273 -40.84 11.81 12.09
CA THR A 273 -40.24 13.02 11.53
C THR A 273 -38.93 12.68 10.82
N ILE A 274 -38.77 13.15 9.59
CA ILE A 274 -37.57 12.94 8.76
C ILE A 274 -36.57 14.09 8.85
N GLU A 275 -36.98 15.24 9.38
CA GLU A 275 -36.11 16.42 9.47
C GLU A 275 -35.06 16.30 10.56
N GLY A 276 -33.83 16.69 10.21
CA GLY A 276 -32.71 16.69 11.14
C GLY A 276 -32.24 15.30 11.52
N ALA A 277 -32.37 14.28 10.66
CA ALA A 277 -31.80 12.95 10.88
C ALA A 277 -30.26 13.03 10.83
N THR A 278 -29.59 12.68 11.93
CA THR A 278 -28.13 12.76 12.05
C THR A 278 -27.61 11.66 12.97
N ALA A 279 -26.71 10.82 12.45
CA ALA A 279 -26.11 9.73 13.19
C ALA A 279 -24.61 9.98 13.41
N ILE A 280 -24.11 9.67 14.61
CA ILE A 280 -22.67 9.55 14.89
C ILE A 280 -22.33 8.07 14.97
N LEU A 281 -21.31 7.64 14.24
CA LEU A 281 -20.87 6.26 14.16
C LEU A 281 -19.46 6.10 14.72
N TYR A 282 -19.30 5.13 15.60
CA TYR A 282 -18.00 4.64 16.07
C TYR A 282 -17.81 3.23 15.56
N LYS A 283 -16.66 2.95 14.95
CA LYS A 283 -16.42 1.68 14.29
C LYS A 283 -15.14 1.08 14.82
N THR A 284 -15.21 -0.18 15.21
CA THR A 284 -14.07 -0.91 15.73
C THR A 284 -14.00 -2.28 15.09
N ILE A 285 -12.80 -2.83 15.00
CA ILE A 285 -12.59 -4.24 14.67
C ILE A 285 -11.81 -4.88 15.80
N LYS A 286 -12.22 -6.08 16.20
CA LYS A 286 -11.41 -6.91 17.08
C LYS A 286 -10.45 -7.71 16.22
N VAL A 287 -9.17 -7.43 16.38
CA VAL A 287 -8.06 -7.96 15.59
C VAL A 287 -7.35 -9.09 16.32
#